data_AF-A0A126R870-F1
#
_entry.id   AF-A0A126R870-F1
#
_cell.length_a   1.000
_cell.length_b   1.000
_cell.length_c   1.000
_cell.angle_alpha   90.00
_cell.angle_beta   90.00
_cell.angle_gamma   90.00
#
_symmetry.space_group_name_H-M   'P 1'
#
loop_
_entity.id
_entity.type
_entity.pdbx_description
1 polymer ?
#
loop_
_entity_poly.entity_id
_entity_poly.type
_entity_poly.pdbx_seq_one_letter_code
_entity_poly.pdbx_strand_id
1 'polypeptide(L)' 'MGIVKIDEDLHEEVRRASTVMCRSINAQAEFWMKIGKLAEANPTLSFNDIVKMQLESADVRIADLAAA' A
#
# COMPACT_ATOMS: atom_id res chain seq x y z
N MET A 1 -10.28 18.68 -3.09
CA MET A 1 -8.99 18.03 -2.78
C MET A 1 -8.36 18.76 -1.61
N GLY A 2 -8.21 18.10 -0.46
CA GLY A 2 -7.43 18.64 0.65
C GLY A 2 -5.94 18.44 0.34
N ILE A 3 -5.12 19.49 0.50
CA ILE A 3 -3.68 19.38 0.29
C ILE A 3 -3.07 18.84 1.59
N VAL A 4 -2.45 17.67 1.52
CA VAL A 4 -1.68 17.10 2.64
C VAL A 4 -0.22 17.44 2.39
N LYS A 5 0.39 18.18 3.32
CA LYS A 5 1.83 18.47 3.29
C LYS A 5 2.57 17.29 3.90
N ILE A 6 3.56 16.78 3.18
CA ILE A 6 4.49 15.75 3.67
C ILE A 6 5.91 16.31 3.63
N ASP A 7 6.82 15.65 4.34
CA ASP A 7 8.24 15.99 4.33
C ASP A 7 8.88 15.77 2.93
N GLU A 8 9.89 16.56 2.58
CA GLU A 8 10.55 16.50 1.28
C GLU A 8 11.27 15.16 1.06
N ASP A 9 11.90 14.62 2.10
CA ASP A 9 12.59 13.33 2.02
C ASP A 9 11.57 12.21 1.79
N LEU A 10 10.43 12.26 2.49
CA LEU A 10 9.34 11.31 2.29
C LEU A 10 8.73 11.43 0.89
N HIS A 11 8.59 12.64 0.36
CA HIS A 11 8.11 12.85 -1.01
C HIS A 11 9.05 12.21 -2.05
N GLU A 12 10.36 12.34 -1.87
CA GLU A 12 11.36 11.68 -2.74
C GLU A 12 11.34 10.16 -2.59
N GLU A 13 11.13 9.62 -1.39
CA GLU A 13 10.95 8.17 -1.18
C GLU A 13 9.70 7.63 -1.89
N VAL A 14 8.55 8.32 -1.73
CA VAL A 14 7.31 7.96 -2.45
C VAL A 14 7.55 7.98 -3.95
N ARG A 15 8.24 9.01 -4.45
CA ARG A 15 8.57 9.14 -5.87
C ARG A 15 9.38 7.95 -6.37
N ARG A 16 10.45 7.57 -5.68
CA ARG A 16 11.31 6.43 -6.06
C ARG A 16 10.56 5.11 -5.98
N ALA A 17 9.79 4.90 -4.91
CA ALA A 17 9.00 3.69 -4.73
C ALA A 17 7.91 3.55 -5.81
N SER A 18 7.28 4.65 -6.20
CA SER A 18 6.21 4.64 -7.21
C SER A 18 6.69 4.10 -8.57
N THR A 19 7.93 4.40 -8.96
CA THR A 19 8.55 3.89 -10.18
C THR A 19 8.71 2.37 -10.16
N VAL A 20 9.14 1.80 -9.03
CA VAL A 20 9.36 0.34 -8.89
C VAL A 20 8.02 -0.41 -8.75
N MET A 21 7.06 0.19 -8.05
CA MET A 21 5.76 -0.42 -7.76
C MET A 21 4.74 -0.23 -8.90
N CYS A 22 5.14 0.37 -10.02
CA CYS A 22 4.30 0.66 -11.18
C CYS A 22 3.02 1.45 -10.82
N ARG A 23 3.15 2.49 -9.99
CA ARG A 23 2.04 3.35 -9.53
C ARG A 23 2.37 4.83 -9.75
N SER A 24 1.36 5.70 -9.77
CA SER A 24 1.61 7.14 -9.66
C SER A 24 2.11 7.49 -8.26
N ILE A 25 2.78 8.64 -8.12
CA ILE A 25 3.26 9.15 -6.82
C ILE A 25 2.09 9.24 -5.82
N ASN A 26 0.95 9.80 -6.26
CA ASN A 26 -0.23 9.91 -5.41
C ASN A 26 -0.80 8.55 -5.01
N ALA A 27 -0.86 7.58 -5.93
CA ALA A 27 -1.34 6.23 -5.63
C ALA A 27 -0.39 5.49 -4.66
N GLN A 28 0.92 5.75 -4.75
CA GLN A 28 1.89 5.20 -3.82
C GLN A 28 1.77 5.83 -2.42
N ALA A 29 1.56 7.15 -2.33
CA ALA A 29 1.28 7.83 -1.07
C ALA A 29 -0.02 7.33 -0.42
N GLU A 30 -1.09 7.21 -1.21
CA GLU A 30 -2.38 6.66 -0.77
C GLU A 30 -2.22 5.23 -0.24
N PHE A 31 -1.44 4.39 -0.94
CA PHE A 31 -1.15 3.03 -0.49
C PHE A 31 -0.50 3.02 0.89
N TRP A 32 0.56 3.82 1.12
CA TRP A 32 1.21 3.90 2.43
C TRP A 32 0.26 4.42 3.53
N MET A 33 -0.54 5.45 3.24
CA MET A 33 -1.53 5.95 4.19
C MET A 33 -2.58 4.90 4.55
N LYS A 34 -3.07 4.14 3.56
CA LYS A 34 -4.06 3.09 3.76
C LYS A 34 -3.49 1.93 4.59
N ILE A 35 -2.29 1.47 4.27
CA ILE A 35 -1.60 0.41 5.02
C ILE A 35 -1.31 0.86 6.46
N GLY A 36 -0.80 2.08 6.65
CA GLY A 36 -0.56 2.64 7.98
C GLY A 36 -1.81 2.65 8.84
N LYS A 37 -2.93 3.18 8.31
CA LYS A 37 -4.23 3.16 8.98
C LYS A 37 -4.70 1.73 9.34
N LEU A 38 -4.51 0.77 8.44
CA LEU A 38 -4.91 -0.62 8.68
C LEU A 38 -4.04 -1.31 9.72
N ALA A 39 -2.74 -1.02 9.74
CA ALA A 39 -1.81 -1.52 10.75
C ALA A 39 -2.12 -0.93 12.12
N GLU A 40 -2.44 0.36 12.21
CA GLU A 40 -2.91 1.00 13.44
C GLU A 40 -4.22 0.39 13.95
N ALA A 41 -5.17 0.10 13.06
CA ALA A 41 -6.45 -0.51 13.42
C ALA A 41 -6.33 -2.00 13.78
N ASN A 42 -5.28 -2.69 13.31
CA ASN A 42 -5.07 -4.12 13.52
C ASN A 42 -3.61 -4.41 13.94
N PRO A 43 -3.20 -4.06 15.18
CA PRO A 43 -1.80 -4.14 15.61
C PRO A 43 -1.20 -5.55 15.61
N THR A 44 -2.05 -6.58 15.57
CA THR A 44 -1.66 -7.99 15.59
C THR A 44 -1.47 -8.59 14.20
N LEU A 45 -1.92 -7.90 13.14
CA LEU A 45 -1.81 -8.38 11.78
C LEU A 45 -0.45 -7.98 11.19
N SER A 46 0.19 -8.92 10.50
CA SER A 46 1.39 -8.58 9.73
C SER A 46 1.02 -7.77 8.48
N PHE A 47 2.00 -7.10 7.88
CA PHE A 47 1.82 -6.45 6.59
C PHE A 47 1.23 -7.39 5.52
N ASN A 48 1.71 -8.63 5.47
CA ASN A 48 1.24 -9.62 4.51
C ASN A 48 -0.24 -9.97 4.76
N ASP A 49 -0.65 -10.09 6.01
CA ASP A 49 -2.06 -10.36 6.37
C ASP A 49 -2.96 -9.18 5.99
N ILE A 50 -2.50 -7.94 6.21
CA ILE A 50 -3.22 -6.73 5.80
C ILE A 50 -3.39 -6.70 4.28
N VAL A 51 -2.33 -6.99 3.52
CA VAL A 51 -2.38 -7.02 2.05
C VAL A 51 -3.30 -8.12 1.56
N LYS A 52 -3.22 -9.32 2.15
CA LYS A 52 -4.10 -10.45 1.81
C LYS A 52 -5.58 -10.09 2.04
N MET A 53 -5.90 -9.53 3.21
CA MET A 53 -7.25 -9.07 3.52
C MET A 53 -7.74 -8.01 2.52
N GLN A 54 -6.87 -7.09 2.09
CA GLN A 54 -7.23 -6.08 1.09
C GLN A 54 -7.50 -6.70 -0.30
N LEU A 55 -6.71 -7.69 -0.71
CA LEU A 55 -6.90 -8.42 -1.98
C LEU A 55 -8.21 -9.22 -1.96
N GLU A 56 -8.48 -9.93 -0.87
CA GLU A 56 -9.74 -10.65 -0.66
C GLU A 56 -10.94 -9.69 -0.69
N SER A 57 -10.84 -8.53 -0.03
CA SER A 57 -11.92 -7.53 -0.03
C SER A 57 -12.17 -6.90 -1.40
N ALA A 58 -11.15 -6.87 -2.26
CA ALA A 58 -11.21 -6.31 -3.60
C ALA A 58 -11.63 -7.34 -4.65
N ASP A 59 -11.97 -8.57 -4.25
CA ASP A 59 -12.27 -9.71 -5.12
C ASP A 59 -11.19 -9.93 -6.21
N VAL A 60 -9.94 -9.62 -5.86
CA VAL A 60 -8.82 -9.82 -6.75
C VAL A 60 -8.48 -11.31 -6.73
N ARG A 61 -8.83 -11.99 -7.82
CA ARG A 61 -8.36 -13.36 -8.08
C ARG A 61 -6.85 -13.33 -8.31
N ILE A 62 -6.09 -13.52 -7.23
CA ILE A 62 -4.71 -13.98 -7.37
C ILE A 62 -4.82 -15.42 -7.81
N ALA A 63 -4.54 -15.68 -9.10
CA ALA A 63 -4.41 -17.05 -9.58
C ALA A 63 -3.44 -17.76 -8.64
N ASP A 64 -3.89 -18.86 -8.04
CA ASP A 64 -3.12 -19.64 -7.09
C ASP A 64 -1.71 -19.83 -7.66
N LEU A 65 -0.69 -19.23 -7.03
CA LEU A 65 0.71 -19.60 -7.24
C LEU A 65 0.98 -20.98 -6.60
N ALA A 66 0.03 -21.90 -6.73
CA ALA A 66 0.20 -23.30 -6.43
C ALA A 66 0.76 -23.98 -7.68
N ALA A 67 1.89 -24.64 -7.48
CA ALA A 67 2.57 -25.60 -8.35
C ALA A 67 3.54 -25.03 -9.42
N ALA A 68 4.79 -24.85 -8.99
CA ALA A 68 5.93 -25.59 -9.57
C ALA A 68 6.94 -25.92 -8.47
#